data_AF-A0A951DH53-F1
#
_entry.id   AF-A0A951DH53-F1
#
_cell.length_a   1.000
_cell.length_b   1.000
_cell.length_c   1.000
_cell.angle_alpha   90.00
_cell.angle_beta   90.00
_cell.angle_gamma   90.00
#
_symmetry.space_group_name_H-M   'P 1'
#
loop_
_entity.id
_entity.type
_entity.pdbx_description
1 polymer ?
#
loop_
_entity_poly.entity_id
_entity_poly.type
_entity_poly.pdbx_seq_one_letter_code
_entity_poly.pdbx_strand_id
1 'polypeptide(L)'
;GRTVLLPTEDAALYEAHLAEFRNRFAPVGSAETNLVQSLADTQWRLARIPSLEMSLLALGRLEFAALFPEQQDAAVRQALIEAKIYLAYERQLRNLGIQESRLRRQYEKDVAALEELQTLRRRERQKQLDSAARDYIVAVQENSSDDFDPAALGFEFSMEEIEVRAMELKPDLFADYERELAEKPEMEEKKRKKAA
;
A
#
# COMPACT_ATOMS: atom_id res chain seq x y z
N GLY A 1 -21.26 -2.21 16.06
CA GLY A 1 -20.14 -1.76 15.21
C GLY A 1 -19.35 -0.71 15.96
N ARG A 2 -18.01 -0.71 15.88
CA ARG A 2 -17.21 0.41 16.40
C ARG A 2 -17.29 1.54 15.39
N THR A 3 -17.94 2.63 15.74
CA THR A 3 -17.88 3.86 14.94
C THR A 3 -16.43 4.38 15.00
N VAL A 4 -15.73 4.34 13.87
CA VAL A 4 -14.33 4.78 13.77
C VAL A 4 -14.27 6.31 13.84
N LEU A 5 -15.15 6.98 13.09
CA LEU A 5 -15.32 8.42 13.11
C LEU A 5 -16.24 8.84 14.27
N LEU A 6 -15.79 9.75 15.13
CA LEU A 6 -16.65 10.30 16.18
C LEU A 6 -17.57 11.40 15.60
N PRO A 7 -18.75 11.65 16.19
CA PRO A 7 -19.64 12.72 15.75
C PRO A 7 -19.01 14.13 15.75
N THR A 8 -17.94 14.32 16.53
CA THR A 8 -17.21 15.59 16.65
C THR A 8 -16.07 15.74 15.64
N GLU A 9 -15.81 14.73 14.82
CA GLU A 9 -14.71 14.72 13.86
C GLU A 9 -15.20 15.06 12.46
N ASP A 10 -14.28 15.59 11.66
CA ASP A 10 -14.55 15.99 10.28
C ASP A 10 -14.55 14.77 9.34
N ALA A 11 -15.73 14.51 8.75
CA ALA A 11 -15.90 13.42 7.79
C ALA A 11 -15.06 13.61 6.52
N ALA A 12 -14.88 14.84 6.03
CA ALA A 12 -14.12 15.10 4.82
C ALA A 12 -12.62 14.83 5.04
N LEU A 13 -12.08 15.19 6.20
CA LEU A 13 -10.69 14.85 6.56
C LEU A 13 -10.50 13.34 6.68
N TYR A 14 -11.48 12.64 7.24
CA TYR A 14 -11.43 11.19 7.32
C TYR A 14 -11.49 10.52 5.94
N GLU A 15 -12.37 10.98 5.05
CA GLU A 15 -12.44 10.47 3.68
C GLU A 15 -11.14 10.71 2.90
N ALA A 16 -10.53 11.89 3.06
CA ALA A 16 -9.23 12.20 2.48
C ALA A 16 -8.13 11.26 3.01
N HIS A 17 -8.11 10.99 4.32
CA HIS A 17 -7.22 10.02 4.94
C HIS A 17 -7.41 8.60 4.38
N LEU A 18 -8.66 8.15 4.21
CA LEU A 18 -8.93 6.85 3.58
C LEU A 18 -8.44 6.81 2.12
N ALA A 19 -8.60 7.90 1.37
CA ALA A 19 -8.13 8.01 0.00
C ALA A 19 -6.60 7.94 -0.08
N GLU A 20 -5.90 8.61 0.83
CA GLU A 20 -4.43 8.55 0.93
C GLU A 20 -3.95 7.11 1.15
N PHE A 21 -4.56 6.38 2.08
CA PHE A 21 -4.21 4.97 2.35
C PHE A 21 -4.46 4.07 1.13
N ARG A 22 -5.60 4.25 0.44
CA ARG A 22 -5.89 3.50 -0.78
C ARG A 22 -4.88 3.79 -1.89
N ASN A 23 -4.51 5.06 -2.09
CA ASN A 23 -3.54 5.45 -3.09
C ASN A 23 -2.14 4.92 -2.77
N ARG A 24 -1.73 4.98 -1.49
CA ARG A 24 -0.43 4.50 -1.02
C ARG A 24 -0.25 2.99 -1.20
N PHE A 25 -1.27 2.22 -0.83
CA PHE A 25 -1.15 0.75 -0.81
C PHE A 25 -1.69 0.08 -2.07
N ALA A 26 -2.49 0.77 -2.89
CA ALA A 26 -3.10 0.24 -4.11
C ALA A 26 -3.66 -1.19 -3.93
N PRO A 27 -4.58 -1.41 -2.98
CA PRO A 27 -5.10 -2.73 -2.69
C PRO A 27 -5.85 -3.31 -3.89
N VAL A 28 -5.70 -4.61 -4.12
CA VAL A 28 -6.47 -5.35 -5.14
C VAL A 28 -7.29 -6.43 -4.45
N GLY A 29 -8.57 -6.51 -4.82
CA GLY A 29 -9.50 -7.46 -4.23
C GLY A 29 -9.92 -7.10 -2.80
N SER A 30 -10.87 -7.88 -2.27
CA SER A 30 -11.49 -7.61 -0.97
C SER A 30 -10.52 -7.80 0.21
N ALA A 31 -9.63 -8.79 0.14
CA ALA A 31 -8.70 -9.09 1.22
C ALA A 31 -7.74 -7.93 1.52
N GLU A 32 -7.06 -7.41 0.49
CA GLU A 32 -6.17 -6.25 0.66
C GLU A 32 -6.95 -4.98 1.00
N THR A 33 -8.11 -4.77 0.38
CA THR A 33 -8.95 -3.59 0.64
C THR A 33 -9.37 -3.52 2.11
N ASN A 34 -9.73 -4.66 2.70
CA ASN A 34 -10.08 -4.74 4.12
C ASN A 34 -8.89 -4.42 5.03
N LEU A 35 -7.68 -4.89 4.70
CA LEU A 35 -6.48 -4.57 5.47
C LEU A 35 -6.12 -3.09 5.38
N VAL A 36 -6.18 -2.50 4.18
CA VAL A 36 -5.92 -1.07 3.99
C VAL A 36 -6.93 -0.21 4.76
N GLN A 37 -8.21 -0.59 4.76
CA GLN A 37 -9.22 0.06 5.59
C GLN A 37 -8.88 -0.06 7.08
N SER A 38 -8.53 -1.26 7.57
CA SER A 38 -8.15 -1.49 8.97
C SER A 38 -6.93 -0.65 9.40
N LEU A 39 -5.93 -0.53 8.51
CA LEU A 39 -4.75 0.32 8.74
C LEU A 39 -5.15 1.79 8.87
N ALA A 40 -5.98 2.29 7.96
CA ALA A 40 -6.43 3.67 7.98
C ALA A 40 -7.26 3.97 9.25
N ASP A 41 -8.20 3.08 9.60
CA ASP A 41 -9.03 3.20 10.80
C ASP A 41 -8.18 3.18 12.09
N THR A 42 -7.18 2.29 12.13
CA THR A 42 -6.29 2.15 13.28
C THR A 42 -5.42 3.39 13.45
N GLN A 43 -4.86 3.92 12.36
CA GLN A 43 -4.06 5.14 12.38
C GLN A 43 -4.89 6.36 12.82
N TRP A 44 -6.14 6.47 12.34
CA TRP A 44 -7.06 7.53 12.76
C TRP A 44 -7.30 7.51 14.27
N ARG A 45 -7.55 6.31 14.82
CA ARG A 45 -7.77 6.12 16.26
C ARG A 45 -6.51 6.35 17.09
N LEU A 46 -5.33 6.00 16.57
CA LEU A 46 -4.05 6.29 17.22
C LEU A 46 -3.81 7.79 17.32
N ALA A 47 -4.06 8.54 16.23
CA ALA A 47 -3.90 10.00 16.20
C ALA A 47 -4.82 10.73 17.20
N ARG A 48 -5.95 10.12 17.57
CA ARG A 48 -6.89 10.67 18.56
C ARG A 48 -6.39 10.58 20.00
N ILE A 49 -5.58 9.58 20.35
CA ILE A 49 -5.22 9.30 21.75
C ILE A 49 -4.55 10.50 22.45
N PRO A 50 -3.53 11.15 21.86
CA PRO A 50 -2.91 12.32 22.49
C PRO A 50 -3.90 13.46 22.78
N SER A 51 -4.85 13.71 21.87
CA SER A 51 -5.88 14.73 22.07
C SER A 51 -6.82 14.39 23.25
N LEU A 52 -7.13 13.10 23.45
CA LEU A 52 -7.92 12.64 24.60
C LEU A 52 -7.14 12.78 25.91
N GLU A 53 -5.85 12.46 25.92
CA GLU A 53 -4.97 12.66 27.08
C GLU A 53 -4.89 14.13 27.47
N MET A 54 -4.65 15.01 26.49
CA MET A 54 -4.63 16.46 26.71
C MET A 54 -5.96 17.00 27.23
N SER A 55 -7.08 16.45 26.75
CA SER A 55 -8.41 16.83 27.24
C SER A 55 -8.63 16.44 28.70
N LEU A 56 -8.15 15.26 29.12
CA LEU A 56 -8.20 14.84 30.53
C LEU A 56 -7.33 15.75 31.40
N LEU A 57 -6.11 16.08 30.96
CA LEU A 57 -5.24 16.99 31.68
C LEU A 57 -5.86 18.39 31.81
N ALA A 58 -6.46 18.91 30.74
CA ALA A 58 -7.13 20.20 30.76
C ALA A 58 -8.32 20.23 31.73
N LEU A 59 -9.15 19.17 31.73
CA LEU A 59 -10.25 19.04 32.66
C LEU A 59 -9.76 18.99 34.11
N GLY A 60 -8.71 18.20 34.38
CA GLY A 60 -8.14 18.06 35.71
C GLY A 60 -7.54 19.36 36.24
N ARG A 61 -6.91 20.18 35.38
CA ARG A 61 -6.42 21.51 35.77
C ARG A 61 -7.53 22.44 36.22
N LEU A 62 -8.70 22.37 35.57
CA LEU A 62 -9.89 23.14 35.96
C LEU A 62 -10.47 22.61 37.27
N GLU A 63 -10.63 21.29 37.39
CA GLU A 63 -11.23 20.64 38.56
C GLU A 63 -10.39 20.86 39.83
N PHE A 64 -9.07 20.82 39.72
CA PHE A 64 -8.14 20.91 40.85
C PHE A 64 -7.48 22.28 41.01
N ALA A 65 -7.93 23.30 40.26
CA ALA A 65 -7.34 24.65 40.28
C ALA A 65 -7.25 25.25 41.69
N ALA A 66 -8.23 24.96 42.55
CA ALA A 66 -8.32 25.49 43.91
C ALA A 66 -7.48 24.71 44.94
N LEU A 67 -6.82 23.62 44.56
CA LEU A 67 -5.98 22.84 45.48
C LEU A 67 -4.64 23.55 45.77
N PHE A 68 -4.08 23.20 46.93
CA PHE A 68 -2.82 23.71 47.48
C PHE A 68 -2.76 25.25 47.59
N PRO A 69 -3.79 25.91 48.17
CA PRO A 69 -3.82 27.36 48.32
C PRO A 69 -2.66 27.93 49.15
N GLU A 70 -2.10 27.13 50.06
CA GLU A 70 -0.95 27.47 50.88
C GLU A 70 0.37 27.52 50.11
N GLN A 71 0.44 26.88 48.93
CA GLN A 71 1.67 26.83 48.15
C GLN A 71 1.87 28.13 47.35
N GLN A 72 2.85 28.93 47.79
CA GLN A 72 3.15 30.24 47.21
C GLN A 72 3.94 30.17 45.90
N ASP A 73 4.78 29.15 45.74
CA ASP A 73 5.50 28.92 44.49
C ASP A 73 4.56 28.34 43.43
N ALA A 74 4.31 29.13 42.38
CA ALA A 74 3.40 28.77 41.30
C ALA A 74 3.84 27.51 40.53
N ALA A 75 5.15 27.32 40.31
CA ALA A 75 5.66 26.16 39.59
C ALA A 75 5.48 24.88 40.43
N VAL A 76 5.76 24.96 41.73
CA VAL A 76 5.52 23.83 42.65
C VAL A 76 4.03 23.52 42.76
N ARG A 77 3.17 24.55 42.88
CA ARG A 77 1.72 24.35 42.92
C ARG A 77 1.19 23.70 41.65
N GLN A 78 1.67 24.11 40.48
CA GLN A 78 1.34 23.46 39.21
C GLN A 78 1.76 21.99 39.20
N ALA A 79 2.99 21.67 39.62
CA ALA A 79 3.46 20.28 39.68
C ALA A 79 2.61 19.41 40.64
N LEU A 80 2.17 19.96 41.78
CA LEU A 80 1.27 19.28 42.71
C LEU A 80 -0.12 19.04 42.11
N ILE A 81 -0.65 20.01 41.36
CA ILE A 81 -1.90 19.85 40.62
C ILE A 81 -1.75 18.75 39.56
N GLU A 82 -0.69 18.75 38.76
CA GLU A 82 -0.43 17.70 37.78
C GLU A 82 -0.33 16.31 38.43
N ALA A 83 0.42 16.19 39.53
CA ALA A 83 0.49 14.95 40.30
C ALA A 83 -0.89 14.48 40.78
N LYS A 84 -1.73 15.42 41.24
CA LYS A 84 -3.11 15.11 41.63
C LYS A 84 -3.96 14.63 40.46
N ILE A 85 -3.80 15.22 39.27
CA ILE A 85 -4.47 14.79 38.04
C ILE A 85 -4.09 13.35 37.71
N TYR A 86 -2.79 13.03 37.70
CA TYR A 86 -2.32 11.67 37.42
C TYR A 86 -2.86 10.64 38.42
N LEU A 87 -2.96 10.98 39.70
CA LEU A 87 -3.54 10.09 40.71
C LEU A 87 -5.07 9.93 40.55
N ALA A 88 -5.78 11.02 40.22
CA ALA A 88 -7.24 11.01 40.09
C ALA A 88 -7.71 10.32 38.80
N TYR A 89 -6.98 10.52 37.69
CA TYR A 89 -7.32 9.98 36.37
C TYR A 89 -6.42 8.81 35.94
N GLU A 90 -5.73 8.17 36.90
CA GLU A 90 -4.81 7.05 36.67
C GLU A 90 -5.43 5.98 35.76
N ARG A 91 -6.66 5.57 36.06
CA ARG A 91 -7.36 4.54 35.30
C ARG A 91 -7.63 4.95 33.86
N GLN A 92 -8.05 6.19 33.63
CA GLN A 92 -8.39 6.72 32.31
C GLN A 92 -7.12 6.81 31.45
N LEU A 93 -6.05 7.38 32.00
CA LEU A 93 -4.75 7.50 31.33
C LEU A 93 -4.15 6.13 31.03
N ARG A 94 -4.16 5.21 32.00
CA ARG A 94 -3.71 3.82 31.80
C ARG A 94 -4.52 3.12 30.71
N ASN A 95 -5.84 3.33 30.67
CA ASN A 95 -6.69 2.75 29.63
C ASN A 95 -6.32 3.29 28.25
N LEU A 96 -6.04 4.59 28.11
CA LEU A 96 -5.58 5.18 26.85
C LEU A 96 -4.24 4.57 26.40
N GLY A 97 -3.26 4.44 27.29
CA GLY A 97 -1.98 3.79 26.98
C GLY A 97 -2.12 2.30 26.60
N ILE A 98 -3.04 1.57 27.24
CA ILE A 98 -3.36 0.19 26.85
C ILE A 98 -3.99 0.13 25.45
N GLN A 99 -4.93 1.04 25.14
CA GLN A 99 -5.54 1.10 23.82
C GLN A 99 -4.51 1.45 22.75
N GLU A 100 -3.62 2.40 23.02
CA GLU A 100 -2.53 2.75 22.12
C GLU A 100 -1.66 1.54 21.81
N SER A 101 -1.18 0.83 22.84
CA SER A 101 -0.36 -0.37 22.67
C SER A 101 -1.08 -1.46 21.86
N ARG A 102 -2.40 -1.63 22.05
CA ARG A 102 -3.19 -2.60 21.27
C ARG A 102 -3.33 -2.18 19.82
N LEU A 103 -3.60 -0.90 19.56
CA LEU A 103 -3.75 -0.37 18.21
C LEU A 103 -2.43 -0.43 17.44
N ARG A 104 -1.30 -0.08 18.06
CA ARG A 104 0.04 -0.20 17.44
C ARG A 104 0.35 -1.64 17.04
N ARG A 105 0.09 -2.60 17.93
CA ARG A 105 0.26 -4.03 17.61
C ARG A 105 -0.67 -4.51 16.50
N GLN A 106 -1.91 -4.00 16.45
CA GLN A 106 -2.83 -4.33 15.36
C GLN A 106 -2.31 -3.76 14.03
N TYR A 107 -1.86 -2.50 14.05
CA TYR A 107 -1.29 -1.84 12.89
C TYR A 107 -0.09 -2.60 12.32
N GLU A 108 0.87 -2.98 13.18
CA GLU A 108 2.04 -3.77 12.78
C GLU A 108 1.66 -5.12 12.13
N LYS A 109 0.65 -5.79 12.70
CA LYS A 109 0.14 -7.06 12.15
C LYS A 109 -0.55 -6.88 10.80
N ASP A 110 -1.37 -5.84 10.67
CA ASP A 110 -2.10 -5.56 9.43
C ASP A 110 -1.14 -5.16 8.30
N VAL A 111 -0.06 -4.41 8.62
CA VAL A 111 1.01 -4.10 7.66
C VAL A 111 1.68 -5.38 7.18
N ALA A 112 2.11 -6.25 8.10
CA ALA A 112 2.79 -7.50 7.74
C ALA A 112 1.91 -8.41 6.88
N ALA A 113 0.62 -8.54 7.23
CA ALA A 113 -0.34 -9.32 6.45
C ALA A 113 -0.58 -8.75 5.04
N LEU A 114 -0.65 -7.41 4.92
CA LEU A 114 -0.82 -6.75 3.64
C LEU A 114 0.42 -6.95 2.74
N GLU A 115 1.61 -6.79 3.31
CA GLU A 115 2.86 -7.01 2.59
C GLU A 115 3.00 -8.46 2.09
N GLU A 116 2.58 -9.43 2.89
CA GLU A 116 2.54 -10.84 2.52
C GLU A 116 1.61 -11.07 1.32
N LEU A 117 0.36 -10.59 1.38
CA LEU A 117 -0.62 -10.75 0.30
C LEU A 117 -0.14 -10.10 -0.99
N GLN A 118 0.38 -8.87 -0.91
CA GLN A 118 0.87 -8.15 -2.09
C GLN A 118 2.11 -8.81 -2.68
N THR A 119 2.97 -9.37 -1.85
CA THR A 119 4.14 -10.13 -2.31
C THR A 119 3.72 -11.42 -3.00
N LEU A 120 2.78 -12.16 -2.43
CA LEU A 120 2.23 -13.37 -3.05
C LEU A 120 1.58 -13.04 -4.41
N ARG A 121 0.75 -12.00 -4.46
CA ARG A 121 0.11 -11.53 -5.70
C ARG A 121 1.14 -11.17 -6.76
N ARG A 122 2.15 -10.37 -6.42
CA ARG A 122 3.22 -9.98 -7.37
C ARG A 122 3.99 -11.19 -7.89
N ARG A 123 4.30 -12.15 -7.02
CA ARG A 123 4.96 -13.41 -7.41
C ARG A 123 4.11 -14.22 -8.37
N GLU A 124 2.81 -14.35 -8.09
CA GLU A 124 1.90 -15.11 -8.95
C GLU A 124 1.73 -14.44 -10.31
N ARG A 125 1.52 -13.11 -10.32
CA ARG A 125 1.48 -12.31 -11.55
C ARG A 125 2.75 -12.50 -12.38
N GLN A 126 3.93 -12.48 -11.74
CA GLN A 126 5.20 -12.68 -12.45
C GLN A 126 5.30 -14.08 -13.07
N LYS A 127 4.87 -15.12 -12.36
CA LYS A 127 4.86 -16.50 -12.91
C LYS A 127 3.94 -16.63 -14.11
N GLN A 128 2.76 -16.02 -14.05
CA GLN A 128 1.81 -16.04 -15.16
C GLN A 128 2.36 -15.27 -16.37
N LEU A 129 2.98 -14.11 -16.14
CA LEU A 129 3.62 -13.33 -17.19
C LEU A 129 4.82 -14.09 -17.81
N ASP A 130 5.61 -14.78 -17.00
CA ASP A 130 6.69 -15.65 -17.48
C ASP A 130 6.15 -16.81 -18.33
N SER A 131 4.97 -17.35 -18.00
CA SER A 131 4.32 -18.38 -18.82
C SER A 131 3.87 -17.82 -20.15
N ALA A 132 3.13 -16.71 -20.14
CA ALA A 132 2.65 -16.03 -21.33
C ALA A 132 3.80 -15.64 -22.28
N ALA A 133 4.90 -15.12 -21.71
CA ALA A 133 6.10 -14.77 -22.47
C ALA A 133 6.76 -15.98 -23.13
N ARG A 134 6.80 -17.15 -22.45
CA ARG A 134 7.32 -18.38 -23.06
C ARG A 134 6.43 -18.89 -24.19
N ASP A 135 5.11 -18.85 -24.00
CA ASP A 135 4.16 -19.26 -25.04
C ASP A 135 4.27 -18.35 -26.28
N TYR A 136 4.44 -17.04 -26.06
CA TYR A 136 4.70 -16.08 -27.13
C TYR A 136 6.04 -16.33 -27.83
N ILE A 137 7.12 -16.63 -27.09
CA ILE A 137 8.41 -16.98 -27.68
C ILE A 137 8.27 -18.17 -28.63
N VAL A 138 7.52 -19.20 -28.23
CA VAL A 138 7.26 -20.37 -29.08
C VAL A 138 6.49 -19.95 -30.34
N ALA A 139 5.45 -19.13 -30.21
CA ALA A 139 4.69 -18.63 -31.35
C ALA A 139 5.56 -17.83 -32.34
N VAL A 140 6.46 -16.98 -31.86
CA VAL A 140 7.42 -16.25 -32.70
C VAL A 140 8.34 -17.22 -33.45
N GLN A 141 8.88 -18.24 -32.77
CA GLN A 141 9.77 -19.23 -33.40
C GLN A 141 9.06 -20.10 -34.44
N GLU A 142 7.76 -20.30 -34.30
CA GLU A 142 6.91 -21.03 -35.24
C GLU A 142 6.33 -20.15 -36.36
N ASN A 143 6.70 -18.86 -36.42
CA ASN A 143 6.13 -17.86 -37.33
C ASN A 143 4.60 -17.75 -37.22
N SER A 144 4.05 -17.95 -36.02
CA SER A 144 2.63 -17.86 -35.68
C SER A 144 2.31 -16.74 -34.68
N SER A 145 3.24 -15.79 -34.49
CA SER A 145 3.08 -14.67 -33.56
C SER A 145 1.92 -13.73 -33.90
N ASP A 146 1.57 -13.58 -35.19
CA ASP A 146 0.45 -12.72 -35.63
C ASP A 146 -0.91 -13.25 -35.17
N ASP A 147 -1.01 -14.55 -34.89
CA ASP A 147 -2.22 -15.22 -34.40
C ASP A 147 -2.21 -15.38 -32.86
N PHE A 148 -1.18 -14.89 -32.17
CA PHE A 148 -1.08 -15.02 -30.72
C PHE A 148 -2.05 -14.09 -30.01
N ASP A 149 -3.07 -14.67 -29.38
CA ASP A 149 -4.03 -13.96 -28.53
C ASP A 149 -3.85 -14.40 -27.06
N PRO A 150 -3.27 -13.54 -26.19
CA PRO A 150 -3.13 -13.82 -24.77
C PRO A 150 -4.45 -14.14 -24.08
N ALA A 151 -5.53 -13.45 -24.46
CA ALA A 151 -6.83 -13.60 -23.82
C ALA A 151 -7.45 -14.96 -24.13
N ALA A 152 -7.29 -15.46 -25.37
CA ALA A 152 -7.69 -16.81 -25.76
C ALA A 152 -6.96 -17.91 -24.96
N LEU A 153 -5.74 -17.62 -24.51
CA LEU A 153 -4.93 -18.50 -23.66
C LEU A 153 -5.19 -18.33 -22.16
N GLY A 154 -6.11 -17.43 -21.77
CA GLY A 154 -6.46 -17.16 -20.38
C GLY A 154 -5.51 -16.21 -19.66
N PHE A 155 -4.66 -15.48 -20.39
CA PHE A 155 -3.81 -14.44 -19.84
C PHE A 155 -4.51 -13.07 -19.89
N GLU A 156 -4.39 -12.29 -18.83
CA GLU A 156 -4.95 -10.94 -18.73
C GLU A 156 -3.93 -9.84 -19.06
N PHE A 157 -2.73 -10.21 -19.52
CA PHE A 157 -1.65 -9.27 -19.83
C PHE A 157 -1.82 -8.65 -21.22
N SER A 158 -1.34 -7.40 -21.36
CA SER A 158 -1.22 -6.77 -22.67
C SER A 158 -0.13 -7.43 -23.51
N MET A 159 -0.23 -7.32 -24.84
CA MET A 159 0.83 -7.81 -25.74
C MET A 159 2.16 -7.14 -25.44
N GLU A 160 2.15 -5.84 -25.18
CA GLU A 160 3.36 -5.08 -24.86
C GLU A 160 4.07 -5.62 -23.61
N GLU A 161 3.33 -5.99 -22.56
CA GLU A 161 3.90 -6.60 -21.35
C GLU A 161 4.53 -7.96 -21.63
N ILE A 162 3.86 -8.78 -22.45
CA ILE A 162 4.33 -10.12 -22.81
C ILE A 162 5.58 -10.02 -23.68
N GLU A 163 5.59 -9.14 -24.68
CA GLU A 163 6.72 -8.92 -25.59
C GLU A 163 7.95 -8.40 -24.85
N VAL A 164 7.78 -7.39 -23.98
CA VAL A 164 8.88 -6.89 -23.14
C VAL A 164 9.45 -8.02 -22.30
N ARG A 165 8.59 -8.81 -21.65
CA ARG A 165 9.05 -9.93 -20.84
C ARG A 165 9.71 -11.03 -21.67
N ALA A 166 9.20 -11.31 -22.86
CA ALA A 166 9.76 -12.28 -23.79
C ALA A 166 11.17 -11.88 -24.23
N MET A 167 11.39 -10.60 -24.54
CA MET A 167 12.72 -10.06 -24.85
C MET A 167 13.67 -10.10 -23.64
N GLU A 168 13.19 -9.91 -22.42
CA GLU A 168 14.01 -10.09 -21.21
C GLU A 168 14.45 -11.56 -21.03
N LEU A 169 13.55 -12.52 -21.30
CA LEU A 169 13.83 -13.95 -21.18
C LEU A 169 14.71 -14.47 -22.33
N LYS A 170 14.51 -13.94 -23.54
CA LYS A 170 15.25 -14.30 -24.75
C LYS A 170 15.61 -13.04 -25.54
N PRO A 171 16.75 -12.39 -25.26
CA PRO A 171 17.14 -11.13 -25.90
C PRO A 171 17.35 -11.21 -27.41
N ASP A 172 17.65 -12.40 -27.93
CA ASP A 172 17.85 -12.67 -29.36
C ASP A 172 16.59 -13.18 -30.06
N LEU A 173 15.41 -13.03 -29.44
CA LEU A 173 14.14 -13.58 -29.94
C LEU A 173 13.84 -13.17 -31.39
N PHE A 174 14.11 -11.92 -31.75
CA PHE A 174 13.89 -11.39 -33.08
C PHE A 174 15.16 -11.35 -33.95
N ALA A 175 16.29 -11.87 -33.48
CA ALA A 175 17.57 -11.76 -34.21
C ALA A 175 17.51 -12.43 -35.59
N ASP A 176 16.76 -13.51 -35.74
CA ASP A 176 16.56 -14.19 -37.03
C ASP A 176 15.65 -13.39 -37.96
N TYR A 177 14.62 -12.74 -37.41
CA TYR A 177 13.71 -11.84 -38.15
C TYR A 177 14.44 -10.57 -38.61
N GLU A 178 15.31 -10.01 -37.76
CA GLU A 178 16.17 -8.85 -38.06
C GLU A 178 17.22 -9.19 -39.13
N ARG A 179 17.82 -10.39 -39.09
CA ARG A 179 18.72 -10.87 -40.15
C ARG A 179 17.99 -11.05 -41.47
N GLU A 180 16.82 -11.69 -41.48
CA GLU A 180 16.03 -11.83 -42.70
C GLU A 180 15.59 -10.47 -43.29
N LEU A 181 15.23 -9.49 -42.44
CA LEU A 181 14.92 -8.14 -42.90
C LEU A 181 16.14 -7.43 -43.50
N ALA A 182 17.33 -7.63 -42.93
CA ALA A 182 18.57 -7.04 -43.40
C ALA A 182 19.07 -7.68 -44.72
N GLU A 183 18.79 -8.97 -44.95
CA GLU A 183 19.16 -9.68 -46.18
C GLU A 183 18.19 -9.42 -47.35
N LYS A 184 16.93 -9.05 -47.09
CA LYS A 184 15.91 -8.71 -48.11
C LYS A 184 16.38 -7.64 -49.13
N PRO A 185 16.92 -6.47 -48.73
CA PRO A 185 17.39 -5.47 -49.71
C PRO A 185 18.58 -5.95 -50.55
N GLU A 186 19.48 -6.75 -49.98
CA GLU A 186 20.67 -7.27 -50.66
C GLU A 186 20.30 -8.32 -51.73
N MET A 187 19.29 -9.14 -51.44
CA MET A 187 18.74 -10.15 -52.36
C MET A 187 17.96 -9.49 -53.52
N GLU A 188 17.22 -8.42 -53.26
CA GLU A 188 16.57 -7.65 -54.32
C GLU A 188 17.57 -6.92 -55.23
N GLU A 189 18.65 -6.37 -54.67
CA GLU A 189 19.71 -5.73 -55.44
C GLU A 189 20.46 -6.75 -56.32
N LYS A 190 20.79 -7.94 -55.79
CA LYS A 190 21.39 -9.04 -56.55
C LYS A 190 20.46 -9.55 -57.66
N LYS A 191 19.14 -9.61 -57.43
CA LYS A 191 18.15 -9.95 -58.47
C LYS A 191 18.08 -8.90 -59.58
N ARG A 192 18.11 -7.60 -59.25
CA ARG A 192 18.13 -6.51 -60.24
C ARG A 192 19.40 -6.52 -61.10
N LYS A 193 20.56 -6.78 -60.51
CA LYS A 193 21.85 -6.87 -61.24
C LYS A 193 21.98 -8.10 -62.15
N LYS A 194 21.17 -9.15 -61.92
CA LYS A 194 21.16 -10.37 -62.74
C LYS A 194 20.12 -10.34 -63.86
N ALA A 195 19.22 -9.35 -63.84
CA ALA A 195 18.17 -9.12 -64.83
C ALA A 195 18.48 -7.98 -65.81
N ALA A 196 19.63 -7.30 -65.63
CA ALA A 196 20.22 -6.33 -66.54
C ALA A 196 21.40 -6.98 -67.28
#